data_AF-A0A838PY15-F1
#
_entry.id   AF-A0A838PY15-F1
#
_cell.length_a   1.000
_cell.length_b   1.000
_cell.length_c   1.000
_cell.angle_alpha   90.00
_cell.angle_beta   90.00
_cell.angle_gamma   90.00
#
_symmetry.space_group_name_H-M   'P 1'
#
loop_
_entity.id
_entity.type
_entity.pdbx_description
1 polymer ?
#
loop_
_entity_poly.entity_id
_entity_poly.type
_entity_poly.pdbx_seq_one_letter_code
_entity_poly.pdbx_strand_id
1 'polypeptide(L)'
;MAAALHHVENGFYVMVAVALAFAGAALFVNAIYQFGVGLGQQSLKADILDVLDGLLLVFIVSELLHTVRTVIDAKTLRPEPFLIVGIVAVIRRLIVISAEAADFVGDPRFTDIMIEMGVLVGAAVGLGLTVFLMRLARSEPVAPG
;
A
#
# COMPACT_ATOMS: atom_id res chain seq x y z
N MET A 1 -23.06 -17.16 -20.14
CA MET A 1 -23.07 -16.25 -18.97
C MET A 1 -21.68 -16.07 -18.35
N ALA A 2 -20.95 -17.14 -17.99
CA ALA A 2 -19.60 -17.04 -17.40
C ALA A 2 -18.57 -16.27 -18.26
N ALA A 3 -18.58 -16.44 -19.59
CA ALA A 3 -17.64 -15.75 -20.48
C ALA A 3 -17.88 -14.22 -20.60
N ALA A 4 -19.13 -13.78 -20.43
CA ALA A 4 -19.48 -12.36 -20.46
C ALA A 4 -19.07 -11.66 -19.15
N LEU A 5 -19.25 -12.35 -18.01
CA LEU A 5 -18.83 -11.85 -16.70
C LEU A 5 -17.30 -11.64 -16.65
N HIS A 6 -16.55 -12.58 -17.21
CA HIS A 6 -15.08 -12.51 -17.25
C HIS A 6 -14.56 -11.35 -18.12
N HIS A 7 -15.24 -11.00 -19.23
CA HIS A 7 -14.85 -9.84 -20.04
C HIS A 7 -15.09 -8.51 -19.32
N VAL A 8 -16.21 -8.41 -18.62
CA VAL A 8 -16.55 -7.20 -17.84
C VAL A 8 -15.57 -7.03 -16.69
N GLU A 9 -15.27 -8.10 -15.95
CA GLU A 9 -14.29 -8.09 -14.85
C GLU A 9 -12.90 -7.64 -15.32
N ASN A 10 -12.42 -8.18 -16.44
CA ASN A 10 -11.12 -7.76 -17.00
C ASN A 10 -11.12 -6.28 -17.41
N GLY A 11 -12.25 -5.78 -17.93
CA GLY A 11 -12.42 -4.36 -18.26
C GLY A 11 -12.26 -3.46 -17.03
N PHE A 12 -12.83 -3.85 -15.89
CA PHE A 12 -12.68 -3.10 -14.63
C PHE A 12 -11.23 -3.09 -14.15
N TYR A 13 -10.54 -4.23 -14.13
CA TYR A 13 -9.14 -4.25 -13.67
C TYR A 13 -8.22 -3.40 -14.55
N VAL A 14 -8.40 -3.43 -15.87
CA VAL A 14 -7.64 -2.58 -16.79
C VAL A 14 -7.94 -1.10 -16.53
N MET A 15 -9.22 -0.74 -16.34
CA MET A 15 -9.60 0.64 -16.05
C MET A 15 -9.01 1.15 -14.73
N VAL A 16 -9.01 0.32 -13.68
CA VAL A 16 -8.38 0.64 -12.39
C VAL A 16 -6.87 0.80 -12.55
N ALA A 17 -6.20 -0.10 -13.26
CA ALA A 17 -4.77 -0.02 -13.51
C ALA A 17 -4.39 1.27 -14.26
N VAL A 18 -5.17 1.64 -15.28
CA VAL A 18 -4.97 2.88 -16.04
C VAL A 18 -5.20 4.10 -15.15
N ALA A 19 -6.28 4.14 -14.38
CA ALA A 19 -6.57 5.25 -13.47
C ALA A 19 -5.45 5.44 -12.43
N LEU A 20 -4.96 4.36 -11.83
CA LEU A 20 -3.83 4.38 -10.90
C LEU A 20 -2.56 4.86 -11.61
N ALA A 21 -2.26 4.40 -12.82
CA ALA A 21 -1.08 4.85 -13.57
C ALA A 21 -1.09 6.38 -13.78
N PHE A 22 -2.24 6.92 -14.19
CA PHE A 22 -2.42 8.36 -14.37
C PHE A 22 -2.29 9.13 -13.05
N ALA A 23 -2.93 8.65 -11.98
CA ALA A 23 -2.84 9.27 -10.66
C ALA A 23 -1.39 9.30 -10.14
N GLY A 24 -0.67 8.19 -10.24
CA GLY A 24 0.73 8.10 -9.82
C GLY A 24 1.64 9.03 -10.62
N ALA A 25 1.45 9.10 -11.93
CA ALA A 25 2.18 10.04 -12.79
C ALA A 25 1.88 11.50 -12.43
N ALA A 26 0.61 11.85 -12.20
CA ALA A 26 0.22 13.21 -11.82
C ALA A 26 0.80 13.62 -10.47
N LEU A 27 0.72 12.74 -9.46
CA LEU A 27 1.31 12.96 -8.14
C LEU A 27 2.83 13.14 -8.22
N PHE A 28 3.50 12.34 -9.05
CA PHE A 28 4.95 12.44 -9.23
C PHE A 28 5.36 13.76 -9.86
N VAL A 29 4.68 14.17 -10.95
CA VAL A 29 4.93 15.47 -11.58
C VAL A 29 4.68 16.61 -10.59
N ASN A 30 3.59 16.54 -9.81
CA ASN A 30 3.29 17.54 -8.81
C ASN A 30 4.37 17.62 -7.72
N ALA A 31 4.84 16.49 -7.18
CA ALA A 31 5.88 16.46 -6.15
C ALA A 31 7.19 17.10 -6.64
N ILE A 32 7.60 16.79 -7.88
CA ILE A 32 8.81 17.40 -8.49
C ILE A 32 8.63 18.90 -8.74
N TYR A 33 7.44 19.32 -9.20
CA TYR A 33 7.15 20.72 -9.45
C TYR A 33 7.19 21.56 -8.16
N GLN A 34 6.52 21.08 -7.10
CA GLN A 34 6.49 21.76 -5.80
C GLN A 34 7.89 21.88 -5.20
N PHE A 35 8.71 20.82 -5.29
CA PHE A 35 10.11 20.89 -4.87
C PHE A 35 10.88 21.98 -5.59
N GLY A 36 10.80 22.00 -6.93
CA GLY A 36 11.56 22.94 -7.76
C GLY A 36 11.21 24.41 -7.48
N VAL A 37 9.94 24.70 -7.20
CA VAL A 37 9.46 26.05 -6.86
C VAL A 37 9.79 26.43 -5.40
N GLY A 38 9.84 25.45 -4.49
CA GLY A 38 10.09 25.64 -3.05
C GLY A 38 11.53 26.03 -2.69
N LEU A 39 12.51 25.63 -3.52
CA LEU A 39 13.97 25.79 -3.31
C LEU A 39 14.52 27.23 -3.07
N GLY A 40 13.67 28.24 -2.93
CA GLY A 40 14.07 29.62 -2.61
C GLY A 40 13.21 30.33 -1.57
N GLN A 41 12.20 29.68 -0.96
CA GLN A 41 11.21 30.36 -0.10
C GLN A 41 11.19 29.90 1.37
N GLN A 42 11.61 28.67 1.70
CA GLN A 42 11.54 28.09 3.05
C GLN A 42 12.84 27.43 3.54
N SER A 43 12.80 26.89 4.78
CA SER A 43 13.84 26.02 5.33
C SER A 43 13.94 24.73 4.50
N LEU A 44 15.14 24.41 4.00
CA LEU A 44 15.42 23.20 3.21
C LEU A 44 14.87 21.90 3.83
N LYS A 45 14.74 21.84 5.17
CA LYS A 45 14.16 20.68 5.85
C LYS A 45 12.66 20.49 5.54
N ALA A 46 11.88 21.57 5.53
CA ALA A 46 10.45 21.52 5.27
C ALA A 46 10.19 21.09 3.82
N ASP A 47 10.90 21.69 2.86
CA ASP A 47 10.78 21.34 1.44
C ASP A 47 11.12 19.87 1.17
N ILE A 48 12.11 19.29 1.88
CA ILE A 48 12.45 17.87 1.75
C ILE A 48 11.34 16.97 2.30
N LEU A 49 10.74 17.32 3.45
CA LEU A 49 9.65 16.53 4.03
C LEU A 49 8.40 16.54 3.14
N ASP A 50 8.04 17.69 2.57
CA ASP A 50 6.90 17.81 1.65
C ASP A 50 7.10 16.95 0.39
N VAL A 51 8.32 16.89 -0.13
CA VAL A 51 8.64 16.01 -1.25
C VAL A 51 8.60 14.55 -0.85
N LEU A 52 9.14 14.20 0.32
CA LEU A 52 9.08 12.83 0.80
C LEU A 52 7.63 12.37 0.96
N ASP A 53 6.73 13.21 1.48
CA ASP A 53 5.30 12.90 1.55
C ASP A 53 4.68 12.68 0.16
N GLY A 54 4.95 13.59 -0.79
CA GLY A 54 4.51 13.43 -2.17
C GLY A 54 5.05 12.16 -2.85
N LEU A 55 6.32 11.82 -2.62
CA LEU A 55 6.94 10.60 -3.15
C LEU A 55 6.44 9.34 -2.45
N LEU A 56 6.12 9.42 -1.16
CA LEU A 56 5.43 8.35 -0.43
C LEU A 56 4.07 8.12 -1.08
N LEU A 57 3.27 9.15 -1.36
CA LEU A 57 1.99 9.04 -2.08
C LEU A 57 2.13 8.50 -3.50
N VAL A 58 3.24 8.72 -4.20
CA VAL A 58 3.53 8.08 -5.50
C VAL A 58 3.83 6.60 -5.30
N PHE A 59 4.65 6.27 -4.30
CA PHE A 59 4.99 4.88 -3.95
C PHE A 59 3.74 4.08 -3.54
N ILE A 60 2.92 4.65 -2.65
CA ILE A 60 1.46 4.81 -2.80
C ILE A 60 0.78 4.06 -3.95
N VAL A 61 0.53 4.86 -4.97
CA VAL A 61 -0.21 4.47 -6.15
C VAL A 61 0.54 3.40 -6.96
N SER A 62 1.87 3.46 -7.02
CA SER A 62 2.70 2.48 -7.74
C SER A 62 2.51 1.06 -7.23
N GLU A 63 2.45 0.86 -5.92
CA GLU A 63 2.22 -0.47 -5.34
C GLU A 63 0.80 -0.98 -5.56
N LEU A 64 -0.19 -0.09 -5.50
CA LEU A 64 -1.56 -0.47 -5.82
C LEU A 64 -1.65 -0.94 -7.27
N LEU A 65 -0.94 -0.25 -8.19
CA LEU A 65 -0.82 -0.68 -9.57
C LEU A 65 -0.12 -2.04 -9.69
N HIS A 66 0.95 -2.27 -8.93
CA HIS A 66 1.63 -3.57 -8.87
C HIS A 66 0.70 -4.69 -8.38
N THR A 67 -0.08 -4.42 -7.34
CA THR A 67 -1.09 -5.31 -6.78
C THR A 67 -2.15 -5.66 -7.83
N VAL A 68 -2.74 -4.64 -8.47
CA VAL A 68 -3.76 -4.82 -9.50
C VAL A 68 -3.21 -5.64 -10.66
N ARG A 69 -1.97 -5.35 -11.09
CA ARG A 69 -1.29 -6.15 -12.12
C ARG A 69 -1.14 -7.61 -11.71
N THR A 70 -0.67 -7.86 -10.48
CA THR A 70 -0.51 -9.22 -9.95
C THR A 70 -1.86 -9.97 -9.87
N VAL A 71 -2.95 -9.27 -9.56
CA VAL A 71 -4.32 -9.84 -9.58
C VAL A 71 -4.75 -10.21 -11.01
N ILE A 72 -4.51 -9.31 -11.98
CA ILE A 72 -4.77 -9.57 -13.41
C ILE A 72 -3.98 -10.80 -13.89
N ASP A 73 -2.72 -10.92 -13.49
CA ASP A 73 -1.83 -12.02 -13.89
C ASP A 73 -2.21 -13.35 -13.21
N ALA A 74 -2.71 -13.32 -11.98
CA ALA A 74 -2.99 -14.52 -11.18
C ALA A 74 -4.29 -15.26 -11.58
N LYS A 75 -5.26 -14.60 -12.26
CA LYS A 75 -6.54 -15.13 -12.78
C LYS A 75 -7.40 -16.00 -11.84
N THR A 76 -7.02 -16.17 -10.58
CA THR A 76 -7.71 -16.92 -9.52
C THR A 76 -7.37 -16.30 -8.17
N LEU A 77 -8.38 -15.99 -7.36
CA LEU A 77 -8.22 -15.49 -5.99
C LEU A 77 -7.71 -16.61 -5.08
N ARG A 78 -6.42 -16.94 -5.19
CA ARG A 78 -5.76 -17.74 -4.17
C ARG A 78 -5.64 -16.87 -2.91
N PRO A 79 -6.01 -17.36 -1.73
CA PRO A 79 -5.98 -16.56 -0.51
C PRO A 79 -4.58 -16.05 -0.13
N GLU A 80 -3.51 -16.73 -0.57
CA GLU A 80 -2.13 -16.28 -0.35
C GLU A 80 -1.81 -14.91 -0.97
N PRO A 81 -1.95 -14.67 -2.29
CA PRO A 81 -1.68 -13.35 -2.88
C PRO A 81 -2.58 -12.24 -2.31
N PHE A 82 -3.83 -12.53 -1.95
CA PHE A 82 -4.70 -11.54 -1.31
C PHE A 82 -4.19 -11.13 0.07
N LEU A 83 -3.76 -12.09 0.90
CA LEU A 83 -3.19 -11.80 2.22
C LEU A 83 -1.87 -11.04 2.12
N ILE A 84 -1.03 -11.34 1.12
CA ILE A 84 0.22 -10.60 0.87
C ILE A 84 -0.06 -9.13 0.57
N VAL A 85 -1.05 -8.85 -0.28
CA VAL A 85 -1.48 -7.48 -0.58
C VAL A 85 -1.98 -6.76 0.67
N GLY A 86 -2.77 -7.44 1.52
CA GLY A 86 -3.21 -6.89 2.79
C GLY A 86 -2.04 -6.52 3.72
N ILE A 87 -1.03 -7.39 3.81
CA ILE A 87 0.19 -7.13 4.60
C ILE A 87 0.95 -5.92 4.04
N VAL A 88 1.14 -5.84 2.73
CA VAL A 88 1.83 -4.72 2.07
C VAL A 88 1.09 -3.39 2.30
N ALA A 89 -0.24 -3.39 2.24
CA ALA A 89 -1.05 -2.21 2.51
C ALA A 89 -0.90 -1.70 3.95
N VAL A 90 -0.87 -2.62 4.93
CA VAL A 90 -0.67 -2.26 6.35
C VAL A 90 0.75 -1.73 6.60
N ILE A 91 1.78 -2.40 6.06
CA ILE A 91 3.18 -1.97 6.21
C ILE A 91 3.39 -0.56 5.65
N ARG A 92 2.79 -0.26 4.50
CA ARG A 92 2.83 1.07 3.89
C ARG A 92 2.24 2.15 4.78
N ARG A 93 1.05 1.93 5.35
CA ARG A 93 0.44 2.89 6.28
C ARG A 93 1.31 3.06 7.53
N LEU A 94 1.92 1.99 8.03
CA LEU A 94 2.88 2.05 9.15
C LEU A 94 4.09 2.95 8.85
N ILE A 95 4.65 2.90 7.63
CA ILE A 95 5.77 3.78 7.25
C ILE A 95 5.34 5.24 7.25
N VAL A 96 4.21 5.57 6.61
CA VAL A 96 3.71 6.95 6.51
C VAL A 96 3.35 7.50 7.89
N ILE A 97 2.57 6.77 8.68
CA ILE A 97 2.14 7.23 10.01
C ILE A 97 3.33 7.36 10.97
N SER A 98 4.40 6.58 10.79
CA SER A 98 5.63 6.73 11.57
C SER A 98 6.39 8.02 11.24
N ALA A 99 6.36 8.46 9.98
CA ALA A 99 6.96 9.72 9.57
C ALA A 99 6.15 10.91 10.10
N GLU A 100 4.81 10.88 9.92
CA GLU A 100 3.90 11.91 10.44
C GLU A 100 3.99 12.03 11.97
N ALA A 101 4.13 10.92 12.69
CA ALA A 101 4.20 10.91 14.16
C ALA A 101 5.35 11.77 14.73
N ALA A 102 6.44 11.93 13.99
CA ALA A 102 7.58 12.76 14.42
C ALA A 102 7.21 14.25 14.56
N ASP A 103 6.26 14.73 13.76
CA ASP A 103 5.84 16.13 13.74
C ASP A 103 4.84 16.47 14.85
N PHE A 104 4.20 15.47 15.45
CA PHE A 104 3.20 15.64 16.51
C PHE A 104 3.74 15.38 17.92
N VAL A 105 5.05 15.21 18.10
CA VAL A 105 5.64 14.95 19.43
C VAL A 105 5.36 16.12 20.37
N GLY A 106 4.62 15.86 21.45
CA GLY A 106 4.21 16.86 22.44
C GLY A 106 2.83 17.50 22.16
N ASP A 107 2.17 17.15 21.07
CA ASP A 107 0.78 17.53 20.75
C ASP A 107 -0.20 16.48 21.33
N PRO A 108 -1.40 16.87 21.80
CA PRO A 108 -2.45 15.92 22.20
C PRO A 108 -2.78 14.86 21.15
N ARG A 109 -2.70 15.21 19.85
CA ARG A 109 -2.94 14.31 18.70
C ARG A 109 -1.94 13.16 18.60
N PHE A 110 -0.79 13.27 19.26
CA PHE A 110 0.20 12.19 19.31
C PHE A 110 -0.42 10.88 19.85
N THR A 111 -1.33 10.99 20.83
CA THR A 111 -1.98 9.82 21.42
C THR A 111 -2.85 9.08 20.41
N ASP A 112 -3.62 9.82 19.61
CA ASP A 112 -4.48 9.24 18.56
C ASP A 112 -3.63 8.55 17.49
N ILE A 113 -2.53 9.16 17.08
CA ILE A 113 -1.57 8.59 16.13
C ILE A 113 -0.92 7.32 16.68
N MET A 114 -0.56 7.29 17.97
CA MET A 114 -0.02 6.09 18.62
C MET A 114 -1.03 4.95 18.70
N ILE A 115 -2.32 5.25 18.94
CA ILE A 115 -3.39 4.24 18.93
C ILE A 115 -3.58 3.69 17.51
N GLU A 116 -3.68 4.56 16.49
CA GLU A 116 -3.80 4.14 15.09
C GLU A 116 -2.61 3.26 14.69
N MET A 117 -1.38 3.65 15.04
CA MET A 117 -0.18 2.86 14.78
C MET A 117 -0.23 1.50 15.48
N GLY A 118 -0.67 1.45 16.74
CA GLY A 118 -0.85 0.20 17.49
C GLY A 118 -1.87 -0.74 16.84
N VAL A 119 -3.00 -0.20 16.36
CA VAL A 119 -4.04 -0.97 15.64
C VAL A 119 -3.47 -1.54 14.34
N LEU A 120 -2.71 -0.74 13.59
CA LEU A 120 -2.08 -1.19 12.35
C LEU A 120 -1.04 -2.29 12.59
N VAL A 121 -0.21 -2.17 13.63
CA VAL A 121 0.72 -3.25 14.02
C VAL A 121 -0.06 -4.51 14.38
N GLY A 122 -1.13 -4.39 15.15
CA GLY A 122 -2.01 -5.52 15.49
C GLY A 122 -2.60 -6.20 14.25
N ALA A 123 -3.08 -5.42 13.28
CA ALA A 123 -3.59 -5.93 12.01
C ALA A 123 -2.50 -6.66 11.20
N ALA A 124 -1.29 -6.10 11.11
CA ALA A 124 -0.16 -6.74 10.44
C ALA A 124 0.17 -8.11 11.06
N VAL A 125 0.24 -8.18 12.39
CA VAL A 125 0.48 -9.43 13.13
C VAL A 125 -0.65 -10.43 12.89
N GLY A 126 -1.91 -10.00 12.93
CA GLY A 126 -3.07 -10.86 12.68
C GLY A 126 -3.08 -11.45 11.26
N LEU A 127 -2.77 -10.65 10.25
CA LEU A 127 -2.63 -11.11 8.87
C LEU A 127 -1.44 -12.07 8.72
N GLY A 128 -0.29 -11.76 9.34
CA GLY A 128 0.88 -12.63 9.35
C GLY A 128 0.62 -13.98 10.03
N LEU A 129 -0.11 -13.98 11.15
CA LEU A 129 -0.55 -15.20 11.84
C LEU A 129 -1.50 -16.01 10.97
N THR A 130 -2.44 -15.38 10.29
CA THR A 130 -3.35 -16.04 9.35
C THR A 130 -2.57 -16.76 8.25
N VAL A 131 -1.59 -16.08 7.63
CA VAL A 131 -0.71 -16.67 6.61
C VAL A 131 0.10 -17.84 7.20
N PHE A 132 0.64 -17.67 8.41
CA PHE A 132 1.41 -18.71 9.08
C PHE A 132 0.56 -19.97 9.33
N LEU A 133 -0.66 -19.81 9.86
CA LEU A 133 -1.59 -20.92 10.09
C LEU A 133 -1.99 -21.61 8.77
N MET A 134 -2.23 -20.84 7.71
CA MET A 134 -2.54 -21.40 6.39
C MET A 134 -1.38 -22.21 5.80
N ARG A 135 -0.14 -21.77 6.00
CA ARG A 135 1.06 -22.51 5.59
C ARG A 135 1.25 -23.79 6.39
N LEU A 136 0.98 -23.74 7.69
CA LEU A 136 1.07 -24.90 8.56
C LEU A 136 0.02 -25.97 8.20
N ALA A 137 -1.23 -25.56 7.98
CA ALA A 137 -2.33 -26.46 7.58
C ALA A 137 -2.11 -27.11 6.20
N ARG A 138 -1.23 -26.55 5.35
CA ARG A 138 -0.87 -27.10 4.04
C ARG A 138 0.30 -28.09 4.11
N SER A 139 0.91 -28.28 5.29
CA SER A 139 2.15 -29.03 5.49
C SER A 139 1.94 -30.47 6.04
N GLU A 140 0.74 -31.04 5.98
CA GLU A 140 0.44 -32.45 6.33
C GLU A 140 0.10 -33.31 5.08
N PRO A 141 0.48 -34.60 5.04
CA PRO A 141 1.81 -35.07 4.64
C PRO A 141 1.78 -36.06 3.45
N VAL A 142 2.90 -36.21 2.75
CA VAL A 142 3.14 -37.28 1.76
C VAL A 142 2.83 -38.64 2.39
N ALA A 143 1.82 -39.33 1.89
CA ALA A 143 1.44 -40.67 2.33
C ALA A 143 2.62 -41.66 2.11
N PRO A 144 2.98 -42.48 3.09
CA PRO A 144 3.91 -43.58 2.85
C PRO A 144 3.26 -44.62 1.93
N GLY A 145 4.05 -45.10 0.97
CA GLY A 145 3.62 -45.96 -0.14
C GLY A 145 3.17 -47.36 0.22
#